data_AF-A0A1K1MTL7-F1
#
_entry.id   AF-A0A1K1MTL7-F1
#
_cell.length_a   1.000
_cell.length_b   1.000
_cell.length_c   1.000
_cell.angle_alpha   90.00
_cell.angle_beta   90.00
_cell.angle_gamma   90.00
#
_symmetry.space_group_name_H-M   'P 1'
#
loop_
_entity.id
_entity.type
_entity.pdbx_description
1 polymer ?
#
loop_
_entity_poly.entity_id
_entity_poly.type
_entity_poly.pdbx_seq_one_letter_code
_entity_poly.pdbx_strand_id
1 'polypeptide(L)' 'MTTLSMQTIVCGKTIQVALMTDTATASIFVMDNDDGSHQPQIMKVRQYLDAGMTDEDVVRHVLNIVVASIERRGQLWAH' A
#
# COMPACT_ATOMS: atom_id res chain seq x y z
N MET A 1 8.13 17.53 -5.77
CA MET A 1 7.15 16.61 -5.18
C MET A 1 6.68 15.67 -6.28
N THR A 2 7.41 14.59 -6.49
CA THR A 2 6.94 13.52 -7.37
C THR A 2 6.33 12.46 -6.48
N THR A 3 5.00 12.44 -6.44
CA THR A 3 4.26 11.39 -5.75
C THR A 3 3.87 10.35 -6.78
N LEU A 4 4.40 9.14 -6.66
CA LEU A 4 3.93 8.01 -7.47
C LEU A 4 2.83 7.29 -6.70
N SER A 5 1.67 7.08 -7.32
CA SER A 5 0.59 6.30 -6.72
C SER A 5 0.19 5.11 -7.59
N MET A 6 -0.15 4.00 -6.92
CA MET A 6 -0.84 2.87 -7.53
C MET A 6 -2.02 2.46 -6.67
N GLN A 7 -3.06 1.91 -7.30
CA GLN A 7 -4.23 1.42 -6.61
C GLN A 7 -4.71 0.08 -7.19
N THR A 8 -5.40 -0.69 -6.36
CA THR A 8 -6.06 -1.94 -6.74
C THR A 8 -7.27 -2.20 -5.85
N ILE A 9 -8.14 -3.14 -6.26
CA ILE A 9 -9.33 -3.53 -5.51
C ILE A 9 -9.15 -4.97 -5.03
N VAL A 10 -9.30 -5.21 -3.72
CA VAL A 10 -9.16 -6.53 -3.09
C VAL A 10 -10.27 -6.75 -2.09
N CYS A 11 -10.98 -7.88 -2.19
CA CYS A 11 -12.08 -8.23 -1.27
C CYS A 11 -13.13 -7.10 -1.10
N GLY A 12 -13.41 -6.34 -2.17
CA GLY A 12 -14.35 -5.21 -2.14
C GLY A 12 -13.80 -3.91 -1.54
N LYS A 13 -12.53 -3.89 -1.11
CA LYS A 13 -11.84 -2.70 -0.59
C LYS A 13 -10.91 -2.12 -1.64
N THR A 14 -10.86 -0.80 -1.75
CA THR A 14 -9.88 -0.11 -2.61
C THR A 14 -8.61 0.16 -1.80
N ILE A 15 -7.48 -0.34 -2.28
CA ILE A 15 -6.17 -0.12 -1.70
C ILE A 15 -5.42 0.85 -2.59
N GLN A 16 -4.93 1.94 -2.03
CA GLN A 16 -4.07 2.90 -2.72
C GLN A 16 -2.75 3.05 -1.96
N VAL A 17 -1.64 3.02 -2.68
CA VAL A 17 -0.30 3.26 -2.16
C VAL A 17 0.25 4.49 -2.84
N ALA A 18 0.67 5.48 -2.06
CA ALA A 18 1.32 6.69 -2.54
C ALA A 18 2.74 6.77 -1.98
N LEU A 19 3.73 6.76 -2.86
CA LEU A 19 5.13 6.94 -2.52
C LEU A 19 5.51 8.42 -2.56
N MET A 20 6.04 8.89 -1.44
CA MET A 20 6.74 10.17 -1.32
C MET A 20 8.24 9.90 -1.37
N THR A 21 8.84 10.15 -2.53
CA THR A 21 10.27 9.89 -2.79
C THR A 21 11.17 10.79 -1.94
N ASP A 22 10.77 12.06 -1.75
CA ASP A 22 11.48 13.05 -0.94
C ASP A 22 11.72 12.59 0.51
N THR A 23 10.74 11.90 1.10
CA THR A 23 10.79 11.40 2.48
C THR A 23 11.08 9.90 2.56
N ALA A 24 11.20 9.21 1.41
CA ALA A 24 11.29 7.76 1.32
C ALA A 24 10.20 7.06 2.14
N THR A 25 8.96 7.54 2.05
CA THR A 25 7.79 6.98 2.74
C THR A 25 6.69 6.60 1.79
N ALA A 26 6.06 5.45 2.02
CA ALA A 26 4.82 5.06 1.36
C ALA A 26 3.64 5.24 2.31
N SER A 27 2.59 5.92 1.84
CA SER A 27 1.30 6.05 2.50
C SER A 27 0.31 5.06 1.90
N ILE A 28 -0.28 4.22 2.73
CA ILE A 28 -1.20 3.16 2.34
C ILE A 28 -2.59 3.57 2.80
N PHE A 29 -3.51 3.70 1.86
CA PHE A 29 -4.92 4.00 2.08
C PHE A 29 -5.72 2.74 1.79
N VAL A 30 -6.55 2.33 2.74
CA VAL A 30 -7.51 1.24 2.55
C VAL A 30 -8.89 1.84 2.72
N MET A 31 -9.61 1.97 1.62
CA MET A 31 -10.96 2.49 1.57
C MET A 31 -11.93 1.32 1.53
N ASP A 32 -12.79 1.25 2.55
CA ASP A 32 -13.97 0.40 2.56
C ASP A 32 -15.19 1.20 2.07
N ASN A 33 -16.25 0.52 1.67
CA ASN A 33 -17.54 1.15 1.42
C ASN A 33 -18.26 1.55 2.72
N ASP A 34 -17.82 1.03 3.87
CA ASP A 34 -18.22 1.54 5.18
C ASP A 34 -17.50 2.88 5.43
N ASP A 35 -18.26 3.92 5.79
CA ASP A 35 -17.88 5.34 5.98
C ASP A 35 -16.84 5.61 7.10
N GLY A 36 -15.97 4.65 7.40
CA GLY A 36 -14.83 4.80 8.28
C GLY A 36 -13.65 5.42 7.54
N SER A 37 -13.36 6.69 7.80
CA SER A 37 -12.08 7.31 7.42
C SER A 37 -10.92 6.60 8.12
N HIS A 38 -10.40 5.53 7.52
CA HIS A 38 -9.20 4.87 8.01
C HIS A 38 -7.99 5.80 7.82
N GLN A 39 -7.28 6.08 8.90
CA GLN A 39 -6.04 6.84 8.83
C GLN A 39 -5.03 6.08 7.96
N PRO A 40 -4.37 6.74 6.99
CA PRO A 40 -3.40 6.07 6.14
C PRO A 40 -2.25 5.50 6.97
N GLN A 41 -1.88 4.26 6.68
CA GLN A 41 -0.70 3.66 7.28
C GLN A 41 0.55 4.15 6.56
N ILE A 42 1.50 4.68 7.31
CA ILE A 42 2.76 5.20 6.74
C ILE A 42 3.87 4.19 7.03
N MET A 43 4.64 3.84 6.01
CA MET A 43 5.83 3.00 6.14
C MET A 43 7.06 3.65 5.50
N LYS A 44 8.23 3.40 6.08
CA LYS A 44 9.51 3.77 5.46
C LYS A 44 9.87 2.76 4.38
N VAL A 45 10.26 3.25 3.22
CA VAL A 45 10.65 2.42 2.06
C VAL A 45 12.11 2.61 1.65
N ARG A 46 12.88 3.37 2.43
CA ARG A 46 14.29 3.69 2.12
C ARG A 46 15.14 2.45 1.85
N GLN A 47 14.90 1.36 2.58
CA GLN A 47 15.57 0.07 2.35
C GLN A 47 15.38 -0.50 0.94
N TYR A 48 14.23 -0.25 0.30
CA TYR A 48 13.94 -0.73 -1.05
C TYR A 48 14.60 0.17 -2.10
N LEU A 49 14.61 1.48 -1.86
CA LEU A 49 15.32 2.45 -2.69
C LEU A 49 16.83 2.22 -2.63
N ASP A 50 17.39 1.99 -1.45
CA ASP A 50 18.81 1.69 -1.23
C ASP A 50 19.21 0.34 -1.86
N ALA A 51 18.25 -0.59 -2.04
CA ALA A 51 18.44 -1.85 -2.76
C ALA A 51 18.40 -1.69 -4.30
N GLY A 52 18.21 -0.46 -4.80
CA GLY A 52 18.18 -0.16 -6.23
C GLY A 52 16.82 -0.35 -6.89
N MET A 53 15.74 -0.51 -6.12
CA MET A 53 14.39 -0.57 -6.69
C MET A 53 13.97 0.81 -7.21
N THR A 54 13.32 0.83 -8.38
CA THR A 54 12.72 2.05 -8.90
C THR A 54 11.51 2.46 -8.06
N ASP A 55 11.10 3.73 -8.13
CA ASP A 55 9.89 4.22 -7.45
C ASP A 55 8.66 3.36 -7.78
N GLU A 56 8.53 2.94 -9.03
CA GLU A 56 7.44 2.06 -9.51
C GLU A 56 7.51 0.67 -8.89
N ASP A 57 8.70 0.07 -8.84
CA ASP A 57 8.90 -1.23 -8.20
C ASP A 57 8.61 -1.16 -6.70
N VAL A 58 9.00 -0.08 -6.03
CA VAL A 58 8.71 0.13 -4.61
C VAL A 58 7.22 0.21 -4.37
N VAL A 59 6.49 1.06 -5.12
CA VAL A 59 5.04 1.20 -4.97
C VAL A 59 4.33 -0.13 -5.26
N ARG A 60 4.71 -0.81 -6.33
CA ARG A 60 4.17 -2.13 -6.70
C ARG A 60 4.45 -3.17 -5.62
N HIS A 61 5.66 -3.20 -5.07
CA HIS A 61 6.06 -4.14 -4.04
C HIS A 61 5.26 -3.93 -2.75
N VAL A 62 5.14 -2.68 -2.30
CA VAL A 62 4.32 -2.32 -1.14
C VAL A 62 2.85 -2.70 -1.38
N LEU A 63 2.30 -2.38 -2.55
CA LEU A 63 0.94 -2.75 -2.92
C LEU A 63 0.73 -4.26 -2.81
N ASN A 64 1.61 -5.07 -3.39
CA ASN A 64 1.53 -6.53 -3.33
C ASN A 64 1.58 -7.08 -1.89
N ILE A 65 2.42 -6.50 -1.02
CA ILE A 65 2.48 -6.89 0.40
C ILE A 65 1.14 -6.61 1.10
N VAL A 66 0.54 -5.43 0.85
CA VAL A 66 -0.73 -5.03 1.46
C VAL A 66 -1.86 -5.93 0.96
N VAL A 67 -1.93 -6.18 -0.35
CA VAL A 67 -2.88 -7.11 -0.98
C VAL A 67 -2.79 -8.49 -0.32
N ALA A 68 -1.60 -9.09 -0.28
CA ALA A 68 -1.38 -10.41 0.29
C ALA A 68 -1.68 -10.47 1.81
N SER A 69 -1.58 -9.34 2.51
CA SER A 69 -1.93 -9.24 3.94
C SER A 69 -3.44 -9.18 4.15
N ILE A 70 -4.17 -8.48 3.28
CA ILE A 70 -5.63 -8.39 3.31
C ILE A 70 -6.24 -9.74 2.90
N GLU A 71 -5.74 -10.37 1.84
CA GLU A 71 -6.19 -11.69 1.40
C GLU A 71 -6.00 -12.75 2.50
N ARG A 72 -4.82 -12.77 3.15
CA ARG A 72 -4.57 -13.68 4.29
C ARG A 72 -5.51 -13.43 5.47
N ARG A 73 -5.84 -12.17 5.76
CA ARG A 73 -6.81 -11.84 6.82
C ARG A 73 -8.24 -12.25 6.43
N GLY A 74 -8.64 -12.06 5.17
CA GLY A 74 -9.94 -12.50 4.67
C GLY A 74 -10.12 -14.02 4.71
N GLN A 75 -9.04 -14.78 4.45
CA GLN A 75 -9.05 -16.24 4.56
C GLN A 75 -9.15 -16.74 6.01
N LEU A 76 -8.60 -16.01 6.99
CA LEU A 76 -8.62 -16.40 8.41
C LEU A 76 -10.03 -16.35 9.03
N TRP A 77 -11.00 -15.69 8.38
CA TRP A 77 -12.38 -15.52 8.87
C TRP A 77 -13.37 -16.43 8.13
N ALA A 78 -12.89 -17.27 7.21
CA ALA A 78 -13.69 -18.20 6.42
C ALA A 78 -13.63 -19.66 6.92
N HIS A 79 -13.20 -19.87 8.18
CA HIS A 79 -13.12 -21.17 8.86
C HIS A 79 -13.75 -21.08 10.24
#